data_AF-A0A512UL74-F1
#
_entry.id   AF-A0A512UL74-F1
#
_cell.length_a   1.000
_cell.length_b   1.000
_cell.length_c   1.000
_cell.angle_alpha   90.00
_cell.angle_beta   90.00
_cell.angle_gamma   90.00
#
_symmetry.space_group_name_H-M   'P 1'
#
loop_
_entity.id
_entity.type
_entity.pdbx_description
1 polymer ?
#
loop_
_entity_poly.entity_id
_entity_poly.type
_entity_poly.pdbx_seq_one_letter_code
_entity_poly.pdbx_strand_id
1 'polypeptide(L)'
;MGTGAVISPCILRSRPFSGSAHVLQKSEPTSEVPSVNGRKLTPQEAKVEAAKLAMSSLKDVGSLFSSGNDDAVQPIDTTPIFENHSLFGSLNVIHQGQVVKELQEKYDKKWTKMTENEKKLGYYIAYGNWGVREKFDKWASLDAPWDLPFNIPSQIRTSTPNPTDQIHKLEPVFLAETEVRKPQFDTKKMDPVSKTFIYITALVIMLALARDKNIGEEGKPIERITEDPYAKKKAEQQRKLEKEKEAELALANARKWYYLWLK
;
A
#
# COMPACT_ATOMS: atom_id res chain seq x y z
N MET A 1 49.06 -13.29 25.42
CA MET A 1 48.73 -11.87 25.20
C MET A 1 47.36 -11.81 24.54
N GLY A 2 46.31 -11.66 25.35
CA GLY A 2 44.92 -11.66 24.88
C GLY A 2 44.44 -10.24 24.67
N THR A 3 44.17 -9.87 23.43
CA THR A 3 43.55 -8.59 23.07
C THR A 3 42.04 -8.70 23.25
N GLY A 4 41.52 -8.03 24.27
CA GLY A 4 40.09 -7.91 24.55
C GLY A 4 39.39 -7.03 23.50
N ALA A 5 38.28 -7.53 22.97
CA ALA A 5 37.35 -6.75 22.18
C ALA A 5 36.35 -6.05 23.12
N VAL A 6 36.45 -4.72 23.21
CA VAL A 6 35.52 -3.86 23.93
C VAL A 6 34.29 -3.65 23.07
N ILE A 7 33.17 -4.27 23.44
CA ILE A 7 31.87 -4.06 22.79
C ILE A 7 31.27 -2.77 23.35
N SER A 8 31.16 -1.75 22.50
CA SER A 8 30.46 -0.49 22.82
C SER A 8 28.94 -0.70 22.74
N PRO A 9 28.16 -0.31 23.77
CA PRO A 9 26.71 -0.35 23.69
C PRO A 9 26.20 0.83 22.84
N CYS A 10 25.54 0.49 21.73
CA CYS A 10 24.87 1.43 20.86
C CYS A 10 23.60 1.97 21.55
N ILE A 11 23.60 3.26 21.89
CA ILE A 11 22.47 3.96 22.52
C ILE A 11 21.42 4.24 21.45
N LEU A 12 20.33 3.45 21.47
CA LEU A 12 19.11 3.72 20.71
C LEU A 12 18.41 4.97 21.27
N ARG A 13 18.63 6.12 20.62
CA ARG A 13 17.82 7.33 20.83
C ARG A 13 16.41 7.10 20.29
N SER A 14 15.46 6.89 21.18
CA SER A 14 14.03 7.02 20.87
C SER A 14 13.72 8.48 20.52
N ARG A 15 13.19 8.70 19.31
CA ARG A 15 12.58 9.99 18.93
C ARG A 15 11.15 10.03 19.48
N PRO A 16 10.70 11.12 20.12
CA PRO A 16 9.28 11.26 20.45
C PRO A 16 8.48 11.45 19.16
N PHE A 17 7.50 10.58 18.98
CA PHE A 17 6.50 10.66 17.93
C PHE A 17 5.62 11.90 18.20
N SER A 18 5.79 12.94 17.39
CA SER A 18 4.95 14.14 17.44
C SER A 18 3.55 13.76 16.94
N GLY A 19 2.62 13.62 17.88
CA GLY A 19 1.20 13.42 17.57
C GLY A 19 0.68 14.65 16.82
N SER A 20 0.37 14.47 15.54
CA SER A 20 -0.43 15.43 14.79
C SER A 20 -1.80 15.52 15.46
N ALA A 21 -2.08 16.68 16.05
CA ALA A 21 -3.42 17.01 16.52
C ALA A 21 -4.35 17.02 15.30
N HIS A 22 -5.18 15.98 15.17
CA HIS A 22 -6.33 16.01 14.29
C HIS A 22 -7.22 17.18 14.74
N VAL A 23 -7.25 18.23 13.91
CA VAL A 23 -8.25 19.29 13.98
C VAL A 23 -9.60 18.62 13.71
N LEU A 24 -10.35 18.39 14.79
CA LEU A 24 -11.77 18.07 14.75
C LEU A 24 -12.48 19.26 14.09
N GLN A 25 -12.74 19.14 12.79
CA GLN A 25 -13.77 19.95 12.13
C GLN A 25 -15.10 19.62 12.81
N LYS A 26 -15.58 20.59 13.60
CA LYS A 26 -16.92 20.61 14.16
C LYS A 26 -17.90 20.80 13.00
N SER A 27 -18.39 19.70 12.43
CA SER A 27 -19.54 19.73 11.52
C SER A 27 -20.76 20.17 12.34
N GLU A 28 -21.36 21.29 11.95
CA GLU A 28 -22.65 21.72 12.47
C GLU A 28 -23.69 20.61 12.20
N PRO A 29 -24.48 20.20 13.21
CA PRO A 29 -25.55 19.24 12.97
C PRO A 29 -26.69 19.96 12.24
N THR A 30 -26.87 19.63 10.97
CA THR A 30 -28.14 19.87 10.27
C THR A 30 -29.23 19.20 11.11
N SER A 31 -30.04 20.04 11.76
CA SER A 31 -31.08 19.64 12.70
C SER A 31 -32.29 19.11 11.95
N GLU A 32 -32.17 17.94 11.34
CA GLU A 32 -33.32 17.15 10.94
C GLU A 32 -33.33 15.90 11.81
N VAL A 33 -34.18 15.95 12.84
CA VAL A 33 -34.37 14.84 13.76
C VAL A 33 -34.92 13.66 12.96
N PRO A 34 -34.24 12.51 12.90
CA PRO A 34 -34.76 11.36 12.19
C PRO A 34 -36.03 10.89 12.90
N SER A 35 -37.15 10.99 12.18
CA SER A 35 -38.47 10.58 12.65
C SER A 35 -38.73 9.15 12.14
N VAL A 36 -38.76 8.18 13.04
CA VAL A 36 -39.28 6.84 12.74
C VAL A 36 -40.68 6.75 13.39
N ASN A 37 -41.70 6.51 12.56
CA ASN A 37 -43.11 6.35 12.99
C ASN A 37 -43.70 7.53 13.78
N GLY A 38 -43.37 8.77 13.42
CA GLY A 38 -44.06 9.97 13.92
C GLY A 38 -43.85 10.29 15.41
N ARG A 39 -42.96 9.58 16.11
CA ARG A 39 -42.63 9.83 17.52
C ARG A 39 -41.24 10.46 17.61
N LYS A 40 -41.14 11.60 18.31
CA LYS A 40 -39.85 12.27 18.56
C LYS A 40 -39.07 11.46 19.60
N LEU A 41 -38.05 10.73 19.15
CA LEU A 41 -37.17 9.93 19.99
C LEU A 41 -36.26 10.83 20.82
N THR A 42 -35.95 10.39 22.04
CA THR A 42 -34.98 11.10 22.89
C THR A 42 -33.57 11.00 22.28
N PRO A 43 -32.67 11.98 22.53
CA PRO A 43 -31.34 12.00 21.91
C PRO A 43 -30.45 10.80 22.28
N GLN A 44 -30.80 10.03 23.31
CA GLN A 44 -30.12 8.79 23.68
C GLN A 44 -30.65 7.58 22.89
N GLU A 45 -31.96 7.49 22.68
CA GLU A 45 -32.59 6.42 21.88
C GLU A 45 -32.21 6.54 20.40
N ALA A 46 -32.15 7.76 19.85
CA ALA A 46 -31.72 8.00 18.48
C ALA A 46 -30.28 7.52 18.22
N LYS A 47 -29.38 7.62 19.20
CA LYS A 47 -28.01 7.11 19.09
C LYS A 47 -27.97 5.58 19.09
N VAL A 48 -28.81 4.93 19.90
CA VAL A 48 -28.90 3.47 19.97
C VAL A 48 -29.51 2.90 18.68
N GLU A 49 -30.52 3.56 18.12
CA GLU A 49 -31.11 3.17 16.84
C GLU A 49 -30.17 3.42 15.67
N ALA A 50 -29.45 4.55 15.64
CA ALA A 50 -28.42 4.81 14.63
C ALA A 50 -27.30 3.76 14.71
N ALA A 51 -26.88 3.36 15.92
CA ALA A 51 -25.90 2.30 16.11
C ALA A 51 -26.43 0.94 15.62
N LYS A 52 -27.70 0.60 15.91
CA LYS A 52 -28.34 -0.63 15.39
C LYS A 52 -28.44 -0.63 13.87
N LEU A 53 -28.80 0.49 13.26
CA LEU A 53 -28.93 0.65 11.81
C LEU A 53 -27.55 0.61 11.11
N ALA A 54 -26.53 1.19 11.73
CA ALA A 54 -25.15 1.07 11.26
C ALA A 54 -24.64 -0.39 11.34
N MET A 55 -24.96 -1.12 12.42
CA MET A 55 -24.60 -2.53 12.55
C MET A 55 -25.34 -3.43 11.57
N SER A 56 -26.63 -3.18 11.28
CA SER A 56 -27.35 -3.92 10.26
C SER A 56 -26.80 -3.63 8.86
N SER A 57 -26.47 -2.37 8.57
CA SER A 57 -25.86 -1.98 7.28
C SER A 57 -24.49 -2.62 7.08
N LEU A 58 -23.66 -2.71 8.12
CA LEU A 58 -22.37 -3.40 8.05
C LEU A 58 -22.54 -4.91 7.81
N LYS A 59 -23.56 -5.52 8.41
CA LYS A 59 -23.87 -6.94 8.22
C LYS A 59 -24.36 -7.22 6.80
N ASP A 60 -25.19 -6.34 6.24
CA ASP A 60 -25.69 -6.47 4.86
C ASP A 60 -24.60 -6.22 3.81
N VAL A 61 -23.67 -5.30 4.06
CA VAL A 61 -22.50 -5.13 3.19
C VAL A 61 -21.57 -6.35 3.24
N GLY A 62 -21.34 -6.93 4.43
CA GLY A 62 -20.60 -8.18 4.56
C GLY A 62 -21.28 -9.38 3.86
N SER A 63 -22.61 -9.42 3.88
CA SER A 63 -23.43 -10.40 3.15
C SER A 63 -23.32 -10.26 1.62
N LEU A 64 -23.29 -9.03 1.11
CA LEU A 64 -23.12 -8.75 -0.32
C LEU A 64 -21.73 -9.18 -0.85
N PHE A 65 -20.69 -9.12 -0.03
CA PHE A 65 -19.37 -9.70 -0.38
C PHE A 65 -19.33 -11.24 -0.27
N SER A 66 -20.28 -11.87 0.44
CA SER A 66 -20.39 -13.32 0.60
C SER A 66 -21.37 -13.98 -0.38
N SER A 67 -22.09 -13.21 -1.20
CA SER A 67 -23.12 -13.71 -2.13
C SER A 67 -22.59 -14.10 -3.52
N GLY A 68 -21.26 -14.19 -3.67
CA GLY A 68 -20.62 -14.66 -4.90
C GLY A 68 -20.34 -16.17 -4.84
N ASN A 69 -21.23 -16.96 -5.44
CA ASN A 69 -21.11 -18.40 -5.75
C ASN A 69 -20.64 -19.34 -4.60
N ASP A 70 -21.60 -20.04 -4.02
CA ASP A 70 -21.51 -20.91 -2.82
C ASP A 70 -20.60 -22.15 -2.97
N ASP A 71 -20.04 -22.42 -4.15
CA ASP A 71 -19.13 -23.57 -4.37
C ASP A 71 -17.74 -23.40 -3.74
N ALA A 72 -17.32 -22.17 -3.41
CA ALA A 72 -15.96 -21.90 -2.91
C ALA A 72 -15.81 -22.01 -1.38
N VAL A 73 -16.91 -22.14 -0.62
CA VAL A 73 -16.91 -22.06 0.86
C VAL A 73 -17.36 -23.36 1.52
N GLN A 74 -17.96 -24.30 0.77
CA GLN A 74 -18.34 -25.59 1.33
C GLN A 74 -17.09 -26.46 1.62
N PRO A 75 -17.03 -27.15 2.78
CA PRO A 75 -15.94 -28.07 3.07
C PRO A 75 -15.87 -29.14 1.99
N ILE A 76 -14.69 -29.30 1.38
CA ILE A 76 -14.50 -30.31 0.33
C ILE A 76 -14.20 -31.67 1.00
N ASP A 77 -14.56 -32.75 0.30
CA ASP A 77 -14.04 -34.08 0.64
C ASP A 77 -12.53 -34.10 0.34
N THR A 78 -11.72 -34.25 1.39
CA THR A 78 -10.26 -34.23 1.29
C THR A 78 -9.67 -35.58 0.92
N THR A 79 -10.43 -36.68 1.03
CA THR A 79 -9.97 -38.04 0.74
C THR A 79 -9.32 -38.22 -0.65
N PRO A 80 -9.86 -37.71 -1.78
CA PRO A 80 -9.23 -37.88 -3.09
C PRO A 80 -7.85 -37.20 -3.19
N ILE A 81 -7.61 -36.17 -2.38
CA ILE A 81 -6.34 -35.41 -2.37
C ILE A 81 -5.28 -36.17 -1.56
N PHE A 82 -5.69 -36.89 -0.52
CA PHE A 82 -4.80 -37.79 0.21
C PHE A 82 -4.34 -38.98 -0.64
N GLU A 83 -5.16 -39.43 -1.59
CA GLU A 83 -4.80 -40.49 -2.55
C GLU A 83 -3.91 -39.96 -3.68
N ASN A 84 -4.30 -38.82 -4.28
CA ASN A 84 -3.59 -38.19 -5.39
C ASN A 84 -3.05 -36.81 -4.99
N HIS A 85 -1.78 -36.77 -4.57
CA HIS A 85 -1.16 -35.55 -4.05
C HIS A 85 -1.05 -34.44 -5.11
N SER A 86 -0.95 -34.79 -6.39
CA SER A 86 -0.83 -33.84 -7.50
C SER A 86 -2.04 -32.92 -7.67
N LEU A 87 -3.22 -33.32 -7.18
CA LEU A 87 -4.43 -32.51 -7.25
C LEU A 87 -4.36 -31.28 -6.34
N PHE A 88 -3.50 -31.31 -5.32
CA PHE A 88 -3.40 -30.24 -4.33
C PHE A 88 -3.11 -28.86 -4.95
N GLY A 89 -2.23 -28.81 -5.96
CA GLY A 89 -1.86 -27.55 -6.62
C GLY A 89 -3.00 -26.92 -7.42
N SER A 90 -3.97 -27.71 -7.89
CA SER A 90 -5.13 -27.24 -8.66
C SER A 90 -6.29 -26.73 -7.82
N LEU A 91 -6.24 -26.95 -6.50
CA LEU A 91 -7.30 -26.53 -5.58
C LEU A 91 -7.31 -25.02 -5.35
N ASN A 92 -8.49 -24.49 -5.00
CA ASN A 92 -8.62 -23.14 -4.49
C ASN A 92 -7.89 -22.99 -3.13
N VAL A 93 -7.41 -21.78 -2.83
CA VAL A 93 -6.63 -21.47 -1.61
C VAL A 93 -7.37 -21.85 -0.33
N ILE A 94 -8.70 -21.67 -0.30
CA ILE A 94 -9.53 -22.03 0.86
C ILE A 94 -9.50 -23.54 1.12
N HIS A 95 -9.68 -24.35 0.07
CA HIS A 95 -9.63 -25.81 0.17
C HIS A 95 -8.21 -26.32 0.46
N GLN A 96 -7.17 -25.68 -0.10
CA GLN A 96 -5.77 -25.96 0.28
C GLN A 96 -5.56 -25.75 1.78
N GLY A 97 -6.10 -24.67 2.34
CA GLY A 97 -6.06 -24.40 3.77
C GLY A 97 -6.75 -25.48 4.61
N GLN A 98 -7.88 -26.02 4.15
CA GLN A 98 -8.57 -27.13 4.81
C GLN A 98 -7.70 -28.39 4.85
N VAL A 99 -7.15 -28.81 3.71
CA VAL A 99 -6.27 -29.99 3.61
C VAL A 99 -5.03 -29.84 4.50
N VAL A 100 -4.41 -28.65 4.50
CA VAL A 100 -3.25 -28.35 5.34
C VAL A 100 -3.61 -28.42 6.82
N LYS A 101 -4.78 -27.90 7.21
CA LYS A 101 -5.25 -27.97 8.60
C LYS A 101 -5.48 -29.41 9.05
N GLU A 102 -6.16 -30.21 8.25
CA GLU A 102 -6.39 -31.64 8.55
C GLU A 102 -5.07 -32.42 8.62
N LEU A 103 -4.12 -32.11 7.73
CA LEU A 103 -2.80 -32.70 7.75
C LEU A 103 -1.99 -32.26 8.98
N GLN A 104 -2.09 -31.01 9.39
CA GLN A 104 -1.46 -30.49 10.61
C GLN A 104 -2.00 -31.19 11.86
N GLU A 105 -3.32 -31.38 11.97
CA GLU A 105 -3.94 -32.13 13.07
C GLU A 105 -3.46 -33.61 13.11
N LYS A 106 -3.05 -34.17 11.98
CA LYS A 106 -2.41 -35.49 11.90
C LYS A 106 -0.93 -35.44 12.26
N TYR A 107 -0.22 -34.37 11.90
CA TYR A 107 1.18 -34.13 12.29
C TYR A 107 1.37 -33.89 13.78
N ASP A 108 0.40 -33.26 14.44
CA ASP A 108 0.41 -33.04 15.88
C ASP A 108 0.25 -34.37 16.66
N LYS A 109 -0.24 -35.42 16.00
CA LYS A 109 -0.28 -36.79 16.54
C LYS A 109 1.08 -37.48 16.33
N LYS A 110 1.27 -38.64 16.97
CA LYS A 110 2.51 -39.41 16.82
C LYS A 110 2.76 -39.78 15.35
N TRP A 111 3.92 -39.41 14.81
CA TRP A 111 4.37 -39.67 13.43
C TRP A 111 4.25 -41.13 12.98
N THR A 112 4.34 -42.07 13.93
CA THR A 112 4.21 -43.52 13.69
C THR A 112 2.79 -43.94 13.31
N LYS A 113 1.77 -43.18 13.69
CA LYS A 113 0.36 -43.48 13.39
C LYS A 113 -0.10 -42.94 12.04
N MET A 114 0.71 -42.10 11.40
CA MET A 114 0.40 -41.47 10.13
C MET A 114 0.69 -42.43 8.97
N THR A 115 -0.25 -42.50 8.04
CA THR A 115 -0.16 -43.34 6.85
C THR A 115 0.94 -42.83 5.91
N GLU A 116 1.42 -43.70 5.04
CA GLU A 116 2.43 -43.33 4.04
C GLU A 116 1.92 -42.26 3.07
N ASN A 117 0.64 -42.33 2.70
CA ASN A 117 0.01 -41.37 1.81
C ASN A 117 -0.05 -39.96 2.42
N GLU A 118 -0.36 -39.85 3.72
CA GLU A 118 -0.34 -38.56 4.43
C GLU A 118 1.08 -37.98 4.50
N LYS A 119 2.09 -38.83 4.71
CA LYS A 119 3.51 -38.43 4.68
C LYS A 119 3.91 -37.92 3.30
N LYS A 120 3.53 -38.64 2.25
CA LYS A 120 3.78 -38.27 0.86
C LYS A 120 3.07 -36.97 0.49
N LEU A 121 1.82 -36.78 0.93
CA LEU A 121 1.09 -35.54 0.74
C LEU A 121 1.81 -34.37 1.38
N GLY A 122 2.24 -34.48 2.63
CA GLY A 122 2.94 -33.37 3.26
C GLY A 122 4.32 -33.10 2.68
N TYR A 123 5.03 -34.14 2.23
CA TYR A 123 6.25 -33.96 1.44
C TYR A 123 5.95 -33.23 0.12
N TYR A 124 4.88 -33.59 -0.58
CA TYR A 124 4.44 -32.93 -1.81
C TYR A 124 4.00 -31.48 -1.56
N ILE A 125 3.32 -31.19 -0.46
CA ILE A 125 2.96 -29.81 -0.11
C ILE A 125 4.24 -28.98 0.14
N ALA A 126 5.22 -29.53 0.86
CA ALA A 126 6.45 -28.79 1.18
C ALA A 126 7.42 -28.64 -0.01
N TYR A 127 7.57 -29.69 -0.81
CA TYR A 127 8.63 -29.81 -1.83
C TYR A 127 8.14 -30.23 -3.21
N GLY A 128 6.84 -30.46 -3.38
CA GLY A 128 6.27 -30.89 -4.65
C GLY A 128 6.30 -29.81 -5.72
N ASN A 129 5.95 -30.24 -6.93
CA ASN A 129 6.00 -29.44 -8.14
C ASN A 129 4.72 -28.62 -8.31
N TRP A 130 4.50 -27.63 -7.43
CA TRP A 130 3.33 -26.74 -7.48
C TRP A 130 3.70 -25.31 -7.06
N GLY A 131 2.85 -24.34 -7.42
CA GLY A 131 3.07 -22.93 -7.11
C GLY A 131 4.34 -22.38 -7.76
N VAL A 132 5.26 -21.85 -6.95
CA VAL A 132 6.56 -21.33 -7.44
C VAL A 132 7.45 -22.41 -8.05
N ARG A 133 7.14 -23.69 -7.77
CA ARG A 133 7.93 -24.83 -8.23
C ARG A 133 7.40 -25.49 -9.50
N GLU A 134 6.21 -25.17 -9.98
CA GLU A 134 5.50 -25.92 -11.04
C GLU A 134 6.34 -26.27 -12.28
N LYS A 135 7.26 -25.39 -12.69
CA LYS A 135 8.10 -25.57 -13.89
C LYS A 135 9.34 -26.44 -13.67
N PHE A 136 9.54 -27.01 -12.50
CA PHE A 136 10.69 -27.86 -12.20
C PHE A 136 10.35 -29.33 -12.45
N ASP A 137 10.17 -29.77 -13.69
CA ASP A 137 9.66 -31.13 -13.95
C ASP A 137 10.68 -32.27 -13.73
N LYS A 138 11.96 -31.93 -13.60
CA LYS A 138 13.09 -32.87 -13.56
C LYS A 138 13.42 -33.41 -12.15
N TRP A 139 12.45 -33.86 -11.37
CA TRP A 139 12.71 -34.42 -10.03
C TRP A 139 13.20 -35.88 -10.05
N ALA A 140 12.81 -36.65 -11.08
CA ALA A 140 13.13 -38.08 -11.17
C ALA A 140 14.44 -38.36 -11.92
N SER A 141 14.96 -37.39 -12.69
CA SER A 141 16.20 -37.51 -13.43
C SER A 141 17.40 -37.11 -12.57
N LEU A 142 18.56 -37.76 -12.76
CA LEU A 142 19.84 -37.35 -12.18
C LEU A 142 20.42 -36.06 -12.81
N ASP A 143 19.72 -35.49 -13.80
CA ASP A 143 20.05 -34.20 -14.40
C ASP A 143 19.97 -33.08 -13.36
N ALA A 144 20.80 -32.05 -13.51
CA ALA A 144 20.73 -30.87 -12.66
C ALA A 144 19.32 -30.23 -12.74
N PRO A 145 18.69 -29.91 -11.59
CA PRO A 145 17.41 -29.21 -11.57
C PRO A 145 17.56 -27.85 -12.25
N TRP A 146 16.55 -27.43 -13.00
CA TRP A 146 16.49 -26.08 -13.61
C TRP A 146 16.48 -24.94 -12.59
N ASP A 147 16.39 -25.28 -11.31
CA ASP A 147 16.44 -24.36 -10.18
C ASP A 147 17.85 -23.83 -9.90
N LEU A 148 18.87 -24.57 -10.33
CA LEU A 148 20.26 -24.25 -10.13
C LEU A 148 20.82 -23.61 -11.40
N PRO A 149 21.17 -22.31 -11.41
CA PRO A 149 21.79 -21.62 -12.55
C PRO A 149 23.27 -22.00 -12.70
N PHE A 150 23.66 -23.16 -12.17
CA PHE A 150 24.99 -23.68 -12.40
C PHE A 150 25.00 -24.24 -13.83
N ASN A 151 25.54 -23.46 -14.76
CA ASN A 151 26.20 -24.06 -15.89
C ASN A 151 27.29 -24.94 -15.30
N ILE A 152 27.06 -26.26 -15.28
CA ILE A 152 28.06 -27.20 -14.82
C ILE A 152 29.29 -26.89 -15.66
N PRO A 153 30.40 -26.45 -15.06
CA PRO A 153 31.59 -25.99 -15.80
C PRO A 153 32.34 -27.19 -16.39
N SER A 154 31.62 -28.20 -16.90
CA SER A 154 32.07 -29.58 -17.10
C SER A 154 33.15 -29.70 -18.17
N GLN A 155 34.38 -29.37 -17.79
CA GLN A 155 35.51 -30.26 -18.05
C GLN A 155 35.75 -31.24 -16.90
N ILE A 156 35.11 -31.07 -15.73
CA ILE A 156 35.05 -32.11 -14.70
C ILE A 156 33.92 -33.10 -15.05
N ARG A 157 34.06 -33.78 -16.19
CA ARG A 157 33.16 -34.88 -16.62
C ARG A 157 33.52 -36.21 -15.98
N THR A 158 34.65 -36.28 -15.28
CA THR A 158 35.14 -37.51 -14.68
C THR A 158 34.67 -37.60 -13.23
N SER A 159 33.97 -38.68 -12.87
CA SER A 159 33.59 -38.99 -11.48
C SER A 159 34.78 -39.31 -10.57
N THR A 160 36.01 -39.10 -11.07
CA THR A 160 37.29 -39.40 -10.45
C THR A 160 38.17 -38.16 -10.55
N PRO A 161 38.18 -37.29 -9.53
CA PRO A 161 39.03 -36.11 -9.52
C PRO A 161 40.50 -36.52 -9.44
N ASN A 162 41.35 -35.87 -10.24
CA ASN A 162 42.80 -36.07 -10.14
C ASN A 162 43.41 -35.09 -9.12
N PRO A 163 44.48 -35.46 -8.41
CA PRO A 163 45.16 -34.58 -7.46
C PRO A 163 45.74 -33.30 -8.08
N THR A 164 45.86 -33.27 -9.42
CA THR A 164 46.38 -32.15 -10.21
C THR A 164 45.29 -31.18 -10.66
N ASP A 165 44.02 -31.48 -10.42
CA ASP A 165 42.91 -30.64 -10.88
C ASP A 165 42.86 -29.33 -10.09
N GLN A 166 43.05 -28.20 -10.77
CA GLN A 166 42.99 -26.88 -10.14
C GLN A 166 41.54 -26.46 -9.92
N ILE A 167 41.20 -26.15 -8.67
CA ILE A 167 39.86 -25.70 -8.27
C ILE A 167 39.76 -24.19 -8.50
N HIS A 168 38.96 -23.78 -9.49
CA HIS A 168 38.66 -22.37 -9.72
C HIS A 168 37.40 -21.94 -8.96
N LYS A 169 37.40 -20.69 -8.47
CA LYS A 169 36.20 -20.07 -7.90
C LYS A 169 35.19 -19.82 -9.01
N LEU A 170 33.98 -20.38 -8.88
CA LEU A 170 32.89 -20.12 -9.80
C LEU A 170 32.40 -18.67 -9.69
N GLU A 171 31.89 -18.14 -10.80
CA GLU A 171 31.24 -16.83 -10.82
C GLU A 171 30.05 -16.80 -9.85
N PRO A 172 29.75 -15.64 -9.24
CA PRO A 172 28.59 -15.50 -8.36
C PRO A 172 27.32 -15.74 -9.17
N VAL A 173 26.49 -16.67 -8.69
CA VAL A 173 25.32 -17.14 -9.40
C VAL A 173 24.06 -16.40 -8.92
N PHE A 174 23.37 -15.73 -9.84
CA PHE A 174 22.09 -15.06 -9.57
C PHE A 174 20.93 -16.03 -9.82
N LEU A 175 20.29 -16.48 -8.75
CA LEU A 175 19.16 -17.42 -8.83
C LEU A 175 17.95 -16.86 -9.59
N ALA A 176 17.85 -15.53 -9.74
CA ALA A 176 16.73 -14.88 -10.44
C ALA A 176 16.82 -15.00 -11.98
N GLU A 177 17.99 -15.34 -12.53
CA GLU A 177 18.25 -15.32 -13.97
C GLU A 177 17.99 -16.66 -14.68
N THR A 178 17.54 -17.71 -13.96
CA THR A 178 17.17 -18.97 -14.63
C THR A 178 15.94 -18.79 -15.50
N GLU A 179 15.84 -19.52 -16.61
CA GLU A 179 14.70 -19.43 -17.53
C GLU A 179 13.36 -19.66 -16.83
N VAL A 180 13.34 -20.53 -15.82
CA VAL A 180 12.18 -20.83 -15.00
C VAL A 180 11.79 -19.65 -14.09
N ARG A 181 12.78 -18.98 -13.48
CA ARG A 181 12.58 -17.93 -12.48
C ARG A 181 12.53 -16.51 -13.07
N LYS A 182 13.06 -16.28 -14.27
CA LYS A 182 12.92 -15.03 -15.04
C LYS A 182 11.50 -14.43 -15.00
N PRO A 183 10.42 -15.18 -15.28
CA PRO A 183 9.07 -14.64 -15.20
C PRO A 183 8.59 -14.34 -13.76
N GLN A 184 9.13 -15.04 -12.74
CA GLN A 184 8.77 -14.82 -11.34
C GLN A 184 9.43 -13.55 -10.78
N PHE A 185 10.65 -13.24 -11.23
CA PHE A 185 11.43 -12.08 -10.79
C PHE A 185 11.34 -10.89 -11.76
N ASP A 186 10.43 -10.91 -12.73
CA ASP A 186 10.19 -9.79 -13.65
C ASP A 186 9.40 -8.67 -12.93
N THR A 187 10.07 -7.99 -11.99
CA THR A 187 9.51 -6.89 -11.19
C THR A 187 9.13 -5.67 -12.03
N LYS A 188 9.50 -5.64 -13.31
CA LYS A 188 9.15 -4.54 -14.24
C LYS A 188 7.73 -4.68 -14.78
N LYS A 189 7.12 -5.86 -14.72
CA LYS A 189 5.72 -6.06 -15.14
C LYS A 189 4.78 -5.72 -13.99
N MET A 190 4.04 -4.64 -14.16
CA MET A 190 2.96 -4.28 -13.25
C MET A 190 1.75 -5.20 -13.52
N ASP A 191 1.13 -5.70 -12.46
CA ASP A 191 -0.09 -6.51 -12.54
C ASP A 191 -1.18 -5.75 -13.31
N PRO A 192 -1.86 -6.37 -14.30
CA PRO A 192 -2.94 -5.73 -15.05
C PRO A 192 -4.01 -5.10 -14.15
N VAL A 193 -4.34 -5.70 -13.01
CA VAL A 193 -5.35 -5.14 -12.08
C VAL A 193 -4.82 -3.87 -11.41
N SER A 194 -3.58 -3.89 -10.93
CA SER A 194 -2.94 -2.69 -10.39
C SER A 194 -2.88 -1.56 -11.43
N LYS A 195 -2.62 -1.90 -12.69
CA LYS A 195 -2.60 -0.96 -13.81
C LYS A 195 -3.96 -0.35 -14.10
N THR A 196 -5.05 -1.12 -14.05
CA THR A 196 -6.40 -0.57 -14.22
C THR A 196 -6.76 0.40 -13.10
N PHE A 197 -6.47 0.07 -11.84
CA PHE A 197 -6.70 0.98 -10.71
C PHE A 197 -5.92 2.29 -10.84
N ILE A 198 -4.65 2.24 -11.25
CA ILE A 198 -3.85 3.45 -11.48
C ILE A 198 -4.50 4.34 -12.55
N TYR A 199 -4.98 3.76 -13.66
CA TYR A 199 -5.65 4.54 -14.71
C TYR A 199 -7.01 5.08 -14.28
N ILE A 200 -7.82 4.31 -13.56
CA ILE A 200 -9.10 4.79 -13.02
C ILE A 200 -8.86 5.96 -12.07
N THR A 201 -7.85 5.84 -11.19
CA THR A 201 -7.51 6.90 -10.23
C THR A 201 -7.06 8.17 -10.97
N ALA A 202 -6.20 8.03 -11.98
CA ALA A 202 -5.80 9.15 -12.82
C ALA A 202 -7.00 9.80 -13.55
N LEU A 203 -7.94 8.98 -14.05
CA LEU A 203 -9.16 9.45 -14.71
C LEU A 203 -10.06 10.22 -13.73
N VAL A 204 -10.26 9.71 -12.51
CA VAL A 204 -11.05 10.39 -11.48
C VAL A 204 -10.41 11.73 -11.09
N ILE A 205 -9.08 11.78 -10.96
CA ILE A 205 -8.35 13.03 -10.70
C ILE A 205 -8.56 14.02 -11.86
N MET A 206 -8.47 13.57 -13.11
CA MET A 206 -8.70 14.42 -14.28
C MET A 206 -10.14 14.95 -14.32
N LEU A 207 -11.14 14.12 -14.02
CA LEU A 207 -12.54 14.55 -13.93
C LEU A 207 -12.77 15.52 -12.77
N ALA A 208 -12.15 15.29 -11.62
CA ALA A 208 -12.23 16.20 -10.49
C ALA A 208 -11.62 17.57 -10.84
N LEU A 209 -10.47 17.60 -11.50
CA LEU A 209 -9.84 18.83 -11.98
C LEU A 209 -10.65 19.52 -13.07
N ALA A 210 -11.26 18.78 -14.00
CA ALA A 210 -12.13 19.34 -15.03
C ALA A 210 -13.40 19.94 -14.42
N ARG A 211 -14.01 19.24 -13.45
CA ARG A 211 -15.13 19.76 -12.68
C ARG A 211 -14.73 21.00 -11.89
N ASP A 212 -13.59 21.00 -11.22
CA ASP A 212 -13.11 22.13 -10.42
C ASP A 212 -12.81 23.37 -11.29
N LYS A 213 -12.23 23.17 -12.49
CA LYS A 213 -12.06 24.25 -13.48
C LYS A 213 -13.39 24.79 -13.99
N ASN A 214 -14.39 23.92 -14.13
CA ASN A 214 -15.72 24.29 -14.60
C ASN A 214 -16.65 24.76 -13.45
N ILE A 215 -16.20 24.71 -12.19
CA ILE A 215 -16.86 25.36 -11.05
C ILE A 215 -16.58 26.87 -11.19
N GLY A 216 -17.35 27.50 -12.08
CA GLY A 216 -17.19 28.91 -12.38
C GLY A 216 -17.93 29.51 -13.54
N GLU A 217 -18.44 28.69 -14.46
CA GLU A 217 -19.25 29.19 -15.58
C GLU A 217 -20.73 28.91 -15.29
N GLU A 218 -21.52 30.01 -15.38
CA GLU A 218 -22.92 30.18 -15.00
C GLU A 218 -23.31 29.78 -13.56
N GLY A 219 -23.25 30.74 -12.63
CA GLY A 219 -23.88 30.63 -11.29
C GLY A 219 -22.99 30.83 -10.06
N LYS A 220 -21.75 31.35 -10.20
CA LYS A 220 -20.89 31.63 -9.04
C LYS A 220 -21.53 32.67 -8.08
N PRO A 221 -21.53 32.42 -6.75
CA PRO A 221 -21.72 33.49 -5.78
C PRO A 221 -20.59 34.50 -5.95
N ILE A 222 -20.96 35.77 -6.08
CA ILE A 222 -20.02 36.89 -6.18
C ILE A 222 -19.07 36.81 -4.99
N GLU A 223 -17.76 36.70 -5.26
CA GLU A 223 -16.74 36.81 -4.23
C GLU A 223 -16.90 38.19 -3.57
N ARG A 224 -17.40 38.23 -2.33
CA ARG A 224 -17.36 39.45 -1.53
C ARG A 224 -15.91 39.70 -1.15
N ILE A 225 -15.23 40.48 -1.96
CA ILE A 225 -13.95 41.10 -1.60
C ILE A 225 -14.22 41.90 -0.33
N THR A 226 -13.81 41.36 0.81
CA THR A 226 -13.89 42.08 2.08
C THR A 226 -12.74 43.08 2.06
N GLU A 227 -13.00 44.29 1.56
CA GLU A 227 -12.05 45.38 1.65
C GLU A 227 -11.86 45.76 3.13
N ASP A 228 -10.63 45.64 3.64
CA ASP A 228 -10.30 46.08 5.00
C ASP A 228 -10.27 47.63 5.05
N PRO A 229 -11.21 48.28 5.77
CA PRO A 229 -11.30 49.75 5.83
C PRO A 229 -10.06 50.40 6.47
N TYR A 230 -9.28 49.67 7.27
CA TYR A 230 -8.07 50.20 7.90
C TYR A 230 -6.90 50.31 6.93
N ALA A 231 -6.72 49.31 6.07
CA ALA A 231 -5.68 49.32 5.03
C ALA A 231 -5.89 50.49 4.05
N LYS A 232 -7.15 50.73 3.66
CA LYS A 232 -7.53 51.82 2.76
C LYS A 232 -7.25 53.20 3.37
N LYS A 233 -7.60 53.41 4.65
CA LYS A 233 -7.32 54.66 5.37
C LYS A 233 -5.83 54.94 5.52
N LYS A 234 -5.01 53.91 5.79
CA LYS A 234 -3.55 54.07 5.92
C LYS A 234 -2.91 54.48 4.60
N ALA A 235 -3.35 53.90 3.49
CA ALA A 235 -2.87 54.27 2.15
C ALA A 235 -3.27 55.70 1.75
N GLU A 236 -4.49 56.13 2.09
CA GLU A 236 -4.91 57.52 1.84
C GLU A 236 -4.13 58.54 2.69
N GLN A 237 -3.85 58.22 3.96
CA GLN A 237 -3.03 59.08 4.81
C GLN A 237 -1.60 59.21 4.27
N GLN A 238 -0.98 58.11 3.84
CA GLN A 238 0.35 58.13 3.23
C GLN A 238 0.37 58.99 1.95
N ARG A 239 -0.63 58.83 1.07
CA ARG A 239 -0.76 59.65 -0.14
C ARG A 239 -0.95 61.14 0.14
N LYS A 240 -1.64 61.51 1.22
CA LYS A 240 -1.78 62.91 1.63
C LYS A 240 -0.46 63.47 2.15
N LEU A 241 0.26 62.70 2.95
CA LEU A 241 1.53 63.10 3.56
C LEU A 241 2.65 63.23 2.51
N GLU A 242 2.65 62.38 1.48
CA GLU A 242 3.55 62.51 0.32
C GLU A 242 3.27 63.79 -0.48
N LYS A 243 2.00 64.12 -0.72
CA LYS A 243 1.62 65.36 -1.41
C LYS A 243 1.98 66.62 -0.63
N GLU A 244 1.84 66.59 0.70
CA GLU A 244 2.26 67.70 1.56
C GLU A 244 3.78 67.90 1.51
N LYS A 245 4.56 66.82 1.56
CA LYS A 245 6.02 66.89 1.41
C LYS A 245 6.45 67.41 0.04
N GLU A 246 5.79 66.98 -1.03
CA GLU A 246 6.08 67.50 -2.38
C GLU A 246 5.75 68.99 -2.50
N ALA A 247 4.65 69.45 -1.90
CA ALA A 247 4.28 70.86 -1.87
C ALA A 247 5.27 71.71 -1.07
N GLU A 248 5.74 71.21 0.08
CA GLU A 248 6.78 71.88 0.88
C GLU A 248 8.12 71.99 0.14
N LEU A 249 8.54 70.92 -0.55
CA LEU A 249 9.75 70.94 -1.37
C LEU A 249 9.63 71.90 -2.56
N ALA A 250 8.45 71.98 -3.19
CA ALA A 250 8.19 72.93 -4.26
C ALA A 250 8.27 74.39 -3.77
N LEU A 251 7.68 74.68 -2.59
CA LEU A 251 7.78 76.01 -1.97
C LEU A 251 9.20 76.36 -1.54
N ALA A 252 9.95 75.40 -0.98
CA ALA A 252 11.34 75.59 -0.61
C ALA A 252 12.24 75.86 -1.84
N ASN A 253 11.98 75.17 -2.95
CA ASN A 253 12.68 75.43 -4.21
C ASN A 253 12.29 76.79 -4.81
N ALA A 254 11.02 77.20 -4.77
CA ALA A 254 10.60 78.54 -5.21
C ALA A 254 11.30 79.66 -4.41
N ARG A 255 11.46 79.48 -3.09
CA ARG A 255 12.20 80.42 -2.23
C ARG A 255 13.69 80.50 -2.55
N LYS A 256 14.32 79.38 -2.95
CA LYS A 256 15.73 79.35 -3.39
C LYS A 256 15.95 80.14 -4.68
N TRP A 257 15.00 80.09 -5.61
CA TRP A 257 15.07 80.89 -6.85
C TRP A 257 14.88 82.39 -6.59
N TYR A 258 13.99 82.76 -5.66
CA TYR A 258 13.79 84.16 -5.25
C TYR A 258 15.07 84.80 -4.68
N TYR A 259 15.88 84.03 -3.96
CA TYR A 259 17.15 84.52 -3.38
C TYR A 259 18.26 84.76 -4.43
N LEU A 260 18.18 84.13 -5.60
CA LEU A 260 19.14 84.29 -6.70
C LEU A 260 18.91 85.57 -7.52
N TRP A 261 17.75 86.21 -7.40
CA TRP A 261 17.39 87.42 -8.13
C TRP A 261 17.64 88.72 -7.32
N LEU A 262 17.96 88.58 -6.03
CA LEU A 262 18.17 89.68 -5.08
C LEU A 262 19.67 90.03 -4.87
N LYS A 263 20.57 89.47 -5.67
CA LYS A 263 22.02 89.72 -5.64
C LYS A 263 22.48 90.25 -6.98
#